data_AF-A0A974DC10-F1
#
_entry.id   AF-A0A974DC10-F1
#
_cell.length_a   1.000
_cell.length_b   1.000
_cell.length_c   1.000
_cell.angle_alpha   90.00
_cell.angle_beta   90.00
_cell.angle_gamma   90.00
#
_symmetry.space_group_name_H-M   'P 1'
#
loop_
_entity.id
_entity.type
_entity.pdbx_description
1 polymer ?
#
loop_
_entity_poly.entity_id
_entity_poly.type
_entity_poly.pdbx_seq_one_letter_code
_entity_poly.pdbx_strand_id
1 'polypeptide(L)'
;MVKVYFQRAKLQEEEYTTLNFFAALFLANEMEEETIFHDLIYPLGLGVEYQVKWQELRSKKLELWVRMDFKAWVSRSSCEEAMEDNPTHWAWRRERHHNHGLAIRFHARQRDYLYFSLPYISPAVCSQCAPKPPTPEKVRPDKELPFKMRMKRMWKKDNP
;
A
#
# COMPACT_ATOMS: atom_id res chain seq x y z
N MET A 1 -14.08 -5.37 -4.15
CA MET A 1 -14.79 -6.04 -3.04
C MET A 1 -15.72 -5.13 -2.26
N VAL A 2 -15.24 -4.08 -1.57
CA VAL A 2 -16.09 -3.23 -0.69
C VAL A 2 -17.37 -2.71 -1.36
N LYS A 3 -17.25 -2.19 -2.59
CA LYS A 3 -18.42 -1.75 -3.37
C LYS A 3 -19.44 -2.88 -3.59
N VAL A 4 -18.98 -4.08 -3.93
CA VAL A 4 -19.82 -5.28 -4.08
C VAL A 4 -20.50 -5.63 -2.77
N TYR A 5 -19.82 -5.47 -1.63
CA TYR A 5 -20.44 -5.70 -0.32
C TYR A 5 -21.57 -4.73 -0.02
N PHE A 6 -21.39 -3.45 -0.31
CA PHE A 6 -22.45 -2.45 -0.15
C PHE A 6 -23.66 -2.76 -1.02
N GLN A 7 -23.43 -3.20 -2.26
CA GLN A 7 -24.49 -3.65 -3.16
C GLN A 7 -25.22 -4.89 -2.62
N ARG A 8 -24.49 -5.91 -2.15
CA ARG A 8 -25.08 -7.13 -1.57
C ARG A 8 -25.89 -6.85 -0.30
N ALA A 9 -25.39 -5.95 0.55
CA ALA A 9 -26.07 -5.53 1.77
C ALA A 9 -27.24 -4.55 1.51
N LYS A 10 -27.42 -4.10 0.26
CA LYS A 10 -28.45 -3.11 -0.14
C LYS A 10 -28.41 -1.88 0.76
N LEU A 11 -27.22 -1.36 1.02
CA LEU A 11 -27.03 -0.14 1.80
C LEU A 11 -27.62 1.05 1.05
N GLN A 12 -28.34 1.90 1.78
CA GLN A 12 -28.83 3.19 1.27
C GLN A 12 -27.71 4.24 1.26
N GLU A 13 -27.92 5.38 0.60
CA GLU A 13 -26.92 6.45 0.50
C GLU A 13 -26.54 7.01 1.87
N GLU A 14 -27.48 7.05 2.81
CA GLU A 14 -27.25 7.51 4.20
C GLU A 14 -26.37 6.53 4.98
N GLU A 15 -26.32 5.26 4.55
CA GLU A 15 -25.50 4.22 5.16
C GLU A 15 -24.06 4.20 4.59
N TYR A 16 -23.71 5.08 3.64
CA TYR A 16 -22.34 5.22 3.10
C TYR A 16 -21.43 6.01 4.05
N THR A 17 -21.27 5.48 5.26
CA THR A 17 -20.42 6.05 6.30
C THR A 17 -19.00 5.50 6.24
N THR A 18 -18.05 6.24 6.81
CA THR A 18 -16.66 5.78 7.00
C THR A 18 -16.60 4.49 7.82
N LEU A 19 -17.42 4.35 8.86
CA LEU A 19 -17.47 3.15 9.69
C LEU A 19 -17.89 1.91 8.89
N ASN A 20 -18.94 2.03 8.07
CA ASN A 20 -19.38 0.93 7.19
C ASN A 20 -18.32 0.60 6.13
N PHE A 21 -17.63 1.62 5.59
CA PHE A 21 -16.52 1.40 4.67
C PHE A 21 -15.39 0.60 5.31
N PHE A 22 -14.95 0.99 6.52
CA PHE A 22 -13.90 0.26 7.23
C PHE A 22 -14.34 -1.14 7.66
N ALA A 23 -15.60 -1.32 8.05
CA ALA A 23 -16.16 -2.64 8.36
C ALA A 23 -16.13 -3.57 7.13
N ALA A 24 -16.56 -3.07 5.97
CA ALA A 24 -16.51 -3.80 4.72
C ALA A 24 -15.07 -4.08 4.26
N LEU A 25 -14.17 -3.11 4.43
CA LEU A 25 -12.75 -3.26 4.11
C LEU A 25 -12.09 -4.30 5.02
N PHE A 26 -12.45 -4.33 6.30
CA PHE A 26 -11.99 -5.35 7.24
C PHE A 26 -12.44 -6.74 6.79
N LEU A 27 -13.74 -6.93 6.55
CA LEU A 27 -14.23 -8.21 6.04
C LEU A 27 -13.54 -8.61 4.73
N ALA A 28 -13.25 -7.65 3.84
CA ALA A 28 -12.55 -7.95 2.59
C ALA A 28 -11.11 -8.45 2.82
N ASN A 29 -10.38 -7.81 3.74
CA ASN A 29 -9.03 -8.25 4.08
C ASN A 29 -9.02 -9.63 4.74
N GLU A 30 -9.94 -9.93 5.66
CA GLU A 30 -10.02 -11.27 6.27
C GLU A 30 -10.36 -12.37 5.27
N MET A 31 -11.11 -12.06 4.21
CA MET A 31 -11.50 -13.04 3.20
C MET A 31 -10.40 -13.32 2.16
N GLU A 32 -9.60 -12.31 1.80
CA GLU A 32 -8.64 -12.42 0.68
C GLU A 32 -7.18 -12.51 1.16
N GLU A 33 -6.84 -11.92 2.31
CA GLU A 33 -5.45 -11.84 2.78
C GLU A 33 -5.16 -12.91 3.85
N GLU A 34 -4.11 -13.70 3.63
CA GLU A 34 -3.58 -14.64 4.64
C GLU A 34 -2.76 -13.94 5.74
N THR A 35 -2.72 -12.60 5.75
CA THR A 35 -1.84 -11.83 6.64
C THR A 35 -2.58 -11.24 7.84
N ILE A 36 -1.84 -11.07 8.94
CA ILE A 36 -2.34 -10.43 10.17
C ILE A 36 -2.48 -8.90 10.07
N PHE A 37 -2.23 -8.31 8.90
CA PHE A 37 -2.25 -6.85 8.73
C PHE A 37 -3.66 -6.24 8.69
N HIS A 38 -4.71 -7.07 8.71
CA HIS A 38 -6.07 -6.59 8.87
C HIS A 38 -6.26 -5.81 10.19
N ASP A 39 -5.45 -6.09 11.22
CA ASP A 39 -5.46 -5.32 12.47
C ASP A 39 -5.03 -3.86 12.31
N LEU A 40 -4.30 -3.51 11.23
CA LEU A 40 -3.96 -2.12 10.93
C LEU A 40 -5.20 -1.28 10.57
N ILE A 41 -6.34 -1.92 10.27
CA ILE A 41 -7.59 -1.22 10.02
C ILE A 41 -8.11 -0.54 11.28
N TYR A 42 -7.83 -1.05 12.48
CA TYR A 42 -8.27 -0.42 13.71
C TYR A 42 -7.70 1.00 13.89
N PRO A 43 -6.36 1.21 13.90
CA PRO A 43 -5.81 2.56 14.02
C PRO A 43 -6.14 3.45 12.81
N LEU A 44 -6.26 2.89 11.59
CA LEU A 44 -6.60 3.66 10.39
C LEU A 44 -8.07 4.09 10.33
N GLY A 45 -8.98 3.25 10.80
CA GLY A 45 -10.42 3.47 10.70
C GLY A 45 -11.05 4.16 11.90
N LEU A 46 -10.50 3.92 13.10
CA LEU A 46 -11.04 4.46 14.36
C LEU A 46 -10.15 5.56 14.97
N GLY A 47 -8.96 5.79 14.39
CA GLY A 47 -8.02 6.80 14.88
C GLY A 47 -7.38 6.40 16.22
N VAL A 48 -7.02 7.41 17.02
CA VAL A 48 -6.26 7.22 18.28
C VAL A 48 -7.04 6.41 19.33
N GLU A 49 -8.37 6.49 19.31
CA GLU A 49 -9.25 5.81 20.28
C GLU A 49 -9.60 4.36 19.88
N TYR A 50 -8.89 3.78 18.91
CA TYR A 50 -9.19 2.45 18.40
C TYR A 50 -9.21 1.37 19.50
N GLN A 51 -8.38 1.51 20.55
CA GLN A 51 -8.32 0.56 21.65
C GLN A 51 -9.63 0.46 22.45
N VAL A 52 -10.47 1.49 22.40
CA VAL A 52 -11.79 1.49 23.04
C VAL A 52 -12.88 1.15 22.02
N LYS A 53 -12.75 1.62 20.79
CA LYS A 53 -13.79 1.50 19.74
C LYS A 53 -13.69 0.25 18.86
N TRP A 54 -12.66 -0.59 19.00
CA TRP A 54 -12.46 -1.75 18.13
C TRP A 54 -13.65 -2.72 18.10
N GLN A 55 -14.36 -2.85 19.23
CA GLN A 55 -15.55 -3.70 19.33
C GLN A 55 -16.68 -3.19 18.44
N GLU A 56 -16.86 -1.88 18.33
CA GLU A 56 -17.87 -1.26 17.48
C GLU A 56 -17.63 -1.62 16.01
N LEU A 57 -16.39 -1.46 15.53
CA LEU A 57 -16.02 -1.83 14.16
C LEU A 57 -16.22 -3.33 13.91
N ARG A 58 -15.85 -4.17 14.88
CA ARG A 58 -16.02 -5.62 14.77
C ARG A 58 -17.50 -6.02 14.72
N SER A 59 -18.35 -5.40 15.53
CA SER A 59 -19.81 -5.60 15.50
C SER A 59 -20.39 -5.16 14.16
N LYS A 60 -20.02 -3.98 13.66
CA LYS A 60 -20.48 -3.48 12.35
C LYS A 60 -20.07 -4.38 11.20
N LYS A 61 -18.87 -4.95 11.26
CA LYS A 61 -18.41 -5.96 10.28
C LYS A 61 -19.33 -7.18 10.27
N LEU A 62 -19.68 -7.72 11.45
CA LEU A 62 -20.57 -8.87 11.57
C LEU A 62 -21.99 -8.54 11.10
N GLU A 63 -22.52 -7.38 11.47
CA GLU A 63 -23.83 -6.89 11.00
C GLU A 63 -23.87 -6.83 9.47
N LEU A 64 -22.83 -6.24 8.85
CA LEU A 64 -22.72 -6.18 7.40
C LEU A 64 -22.66 -7.58 6.78
N TRP A 65 -21.89 -8.49 7.37
CA TRP A 65 -21.76 -9.86 6.86
C TRP A 65 -23.08 -10.62 6.90
N VAL A 66 -23.83 -10.51 8.00
CA VAL A 66 -25.18 -11.07 8.14
C VAL A 66 -26.12 -10.46 7.10
N ARG A 67 -26.08 -9.14 6.90
CA ARG A 67 -26.94 -8.43 5.95
C ARG A 67 -26.68 -8.82 4.49
N MET A 68 -25.52 -9.38 4.18
CA MET A 68 -25.17 -9.95 2.88
C MET A 68 -25.54 -11.44 2.74
N ASP A 69 -26.33 -12.01 3.64
CA ASP A 69 -26.60 -13.45 3.74
C ASP A 69 -25.31 -14.29 3.85
N PHE A 70 -24.31 -13.77 4.55
CA PHE A 70 -22.98 -14.36 4.69
C PHE A 70 -22.19 -14.52 3.37
N LYS A 71 -22.66 -13.96 2.26
CA LYS A 71 -22.00 -14.03 0.96
C LYS A 71 -20.84 -13.03 0.89
N ALA A 72 -19.74 -13.34 1.56
CA ALA A 72 -18.52 -12.54 1.54
C ALA A 72 -17.57 -12.90 0.38
N TRP A 73 -17.68 -14.10 -0.22
CA TRP A 73 -16.85 -14.47 -1.36
C TRP A 73 -17.17 -13.61 -2.60
N VAL A 74 -16.17 -12.96 -3.18
CA VAL A 74 -16.32 -12.13 -4.39
C VAL A 74 -15.33 -12.64 -5.43
N SER A 75 -15.83 -12.98 -6.62
CA SER A 75 -14.95 -13.33 -7.73
C SER A 75 -14.23 -12.10 -8.28
N ARG A 76 -13.14 -12.34 -9.01
CA ARG A 76 -12.45 -11.30 -9.76
C ARG A 76 -13.38 -10.61 -10.76
N SER A 77 -14.17 -11.37 -11.52
CA SER A 77 -15.11 -10.82 -12.50
C SER A 77 -16.12 -9.85 -11.88
N SER A 78 -16.67 -10.17 -10.70
CA SER A 78 -17.58 -9.26 -10.00
C SER A 78 -16.88 -7.98 -9.52
N CYS A 79 -15.57 -8.02 -9.24
CA CYS A 79 -14.82 -6.80 -8.95
C CYS A 79 -14.59 -5.95 -10.20
N GLU A 80 -14.29 -6.58 -11.33
CA GLU A 80 -14.09 -5.91 -12.62
C GLU A 80 -15.39 -5.21 -13.07
N GLU A 81 -16.52 -5.91 -13.03
CA GLU A 81 -17.85 -5.32 -13.30
C GLU A 81 -18.14 -4.11 -12.40
N ALA A 82 -17.84 -4.22 -11.10
CA ALA A 82 -18.04 -3.10 -10.17
C ALA A 82 -17.14 -1.88 -10.47
N MET A 83 -16.04 -2.04 -11.20
CA MET A 83 -15.17 -0.93 -11.62
C MET A 83 -15.67 -0.25 -12.91
N GLU A 84 -16.48 -0.93 -13.72
CA GLU A 84 -16.99 -0.41 -15.00
C GLU A 84 -17.91 0.80 -14.83
N ASP A 85 -18.60 0.92 -13.69
CA ASP A 85 -19.45 2.09 -13.42
C ASP A 85 -18.68 3.43 -13.43
N ASN A 86 -17.40 3.42 -13.04
CA ASN A 86 -16.54 4.60 -13.13
C ASN A 86 -15.06 4.19 -13.29
N PRO A 87 -14.62 3.87 -14.51
CA PRO A 87 -13.30 3.28 -14.75
C PRO A 87 -12.16 4.31 -14.57
N THR A 88 -12.47 5.60 -14.63
CA THR A 88 -11.46 6.67 -14.51
C THR A 88 -11.10 7.03 -13.07
N HIS A 89 -11.84 6.50 -12.09
CA HIS A 89 -11.66 6.82 -10.68
C HIS A 89 -10.26 6.42 -10.18
N TRP A 90 -9.61 7.34 -9.44
CA TRP A 90 -8.22 7.18 -9.00
C TRP A 90 -7.98 5.91 -8.17
N ALA A 91 -8.99 5.46 -7.41
CA ALA A 91 -8.87 4.27 -6.58
C ALA A 91 -8.59 3.00 -7.40
N TRP A 92 -9.04 2.94 -8.66
CA TRP A 92 -8.81 1.80 -9.54
C TRP A 92 -7.42 1.76 -10.14
N ARG A 93 -6.69 2.88 -10.10
CA ARG A 93 -5.27 2.93 -10.50
C ARG A 93 -4.33 2.37 -9.43
N ARG A 94 -4.88 1.98 -8.27
CA ARG A 94 -4.11 1.39 -7.18
C ARG A 94 -3.77 -0.06 -7.50
N GLU A 95 -2.69 -0.24 -8.23
CA GLU A 95 -2.14 -1.56 -8.49
C GLU A 95 -1.17 -1.96 -7.37
N ARG A 96 -1.32 -3.21 -6.95
CA ARG A 96 -0.43 -3.81 -5.97
C ARG A 96 0.79 -4.35 -6.70
N HIS A 97 1.97 -3.79 -6.41
CA HIS A 97 3.22 -4.28 -6.98
C HIS A 97 3.51 -5.71 -6.48
N HIS A 98 3.99 -6.58 -7.36
CA HIS A 98 4.26 -7.99 -7.05
C HIS A 98 5.14 -8.18 -5.80
N ASN A 99 6.17 -7.34 -5.62
CA ASN A 99 7.08 -7.40 -4.46
C ASN A 99 6.53 -6.78 -3.16
N HIS A 100 5.44 -6.01 -3.22
CA HIS A 100 4.85 -5.33 -2.05
C HIS A 100 3.46 -5.85 -1.73
N GLY A 101 3.10 -6.96 -2.38
CA GLY A 101 1.73 -7.41 -2.37
C GLY A 101 1.28 -8.04 -1.07
N LEU A 102 2.17 -8.46 -0.18
CA LEU A 102 1.90 -9.16 1.09
C LEU A 102 1.03 -10.44 0.99
N ALA A 103 0.28 -10.63 -0.10
CA ALA A 103 -0.35 -11.84 -0.59
C ALA A 103 0.67 -12.80 -1.23
N ILE A 104 1.88 -12.85 -0.67
CA ILE A 104 2.74 -14.00 -0.87
C ILE A 104 2.28 -15.01 0.17
N ARG A 105 1.76 -16.15 -0.28
CA ARG A 105 1.33 -17.23 0.61
C ARG A 105 2.41 -17.49 1.65
N PHE A 106 2.03 -17.76 2.89
CA PHE A 106 2.98 -17.81 4.01
C PHE A 106 4.20 -18.70 3.73
N HIS A 107 4.02 -19.82 3.03
CA HIS A 107 5.07 -20.76 2.64
C HIS A 107 6.01 -20.27 1.51
N ALA A 108 5.57 -19.31 0.69
CA ALA A 108 6.35 -18.71 -0.38
C ALA A 108 7.05 -17.41 0.04
N ARG A 109 6.80 -16.94 1.27
CA ARG A 109 7.30 -15.66 1.77
C ARG A 109 8.75 -15.79 2.20
N GLN A 110 9.64 -15.02 1.56
CA GLN A 110 11.01 -14.87 2.03
C GLN A 110 11.01 -14.16 3.41
N ARG A 111 11.88 -14.61 4.33
CA ARG A 111 11.85 -14.19 5.75
C ARG A 111 12.10 -12.70 5.97
N ASP A 112 12.71 -12.00 5.01
CA ASP A 112 13.10 -10.58 5.15
C ASP A 112 11.98 -9.59 4.80
N TYR A 113 10.73 -10.06 4.61
CA TYR A 113 9.58 -9.24 4.20
C TYR A 113 8.69 -8.82 5.37
N LEU A 114 9.17 -7.93 6.24
CA LEU A 114 8.35 -7.26 7.26
C LEU A 114 8.40 -5.74 7.04
N TYR A 115 7.30 -5.17 6.54
CA TYR A 115 7.22 -3.75 6.11
C TYR A 115 6.55 -2.80 7.12
N PHE A 116 6.02 -3.31 8.24
CA PHE A 116 5.37 -2.47 9.25
C PHE A 116 6.07 -2.64 10.60
N SER A 117 6.65 -1.55 11.10
CA SER A 117 7.10 -1.42 12.48
C SER A 117 6.04 -0.62 13.23
N LEU A 118 5.19 -1.31 13.99
CA LEU A 118 4.36 -0.64 15.01
C LEU A 118 5.33 -0.01 16.02
N PRO A 119 5.41 1.33 16.16
CA PRO A 119 4.28 2.26 16.27
C PRO A 119 4.21 3.36 15.18
N TYR A 120 5.02 3.28 14.12
CA TYR A 120 4.97 4.25 13.01
C TYR A 120 4.31 3.60 11.80
N ILE A 121 3.07 3.97 11.53
CA ILE A 121 2.17 3.39 10.50
C ILE A 121 2.69 3.59 9.05
N SER A 122 3.84 4.24 8.87
CA SER A 122 4.46 4.38 7.56
C SER A 122 5.15 3.07 7.14
N PRO A 123 4.86 2.53 5.94
CA PRO A 123 5.64 1.44 5.38
C PRO A 123 7.12 1.81 5.34
N ALA A 124 8.01 0.86 5.62
CA ALA A 124 9.43 1.04 5.34
C ALA A 124 9.65 1.32 3.84
N VAL A 125 10.57 2.24 3.51
CA VAL A 125 10.91 2.54 2.11
C VAL A 125 11.49 1.28 1.47
N CYS A 126 10.84 0.77 0.43
CA CYS A 126 11.35 -0.38 -0.29
C CYS A 126 12.52 0.01 -1.19
N SER A 127 13.65 -0.70 -1.10
CA SER A 127 14.80 -0.57 -2.00
C SER A 127 14.47 -0.85 -3.49
N GLN A 128 13.44 -1.66 -3.76
CA GLN A 128 12.96 -1.96 -5.12
C GLN A 128 12.03 -0.87 -5.69
N CYS A 129 11.32 -0.13 -4.83
CA CYS A 129 10.42 0.97 -5.24
C CYS A 129 11.04 2.35 -5.04
N ALA A 130 12.17 2.45 -4.34
CA ALA A 130 12.91 3.69 -4.22
C ALA A 130 13.27 4.18 -5.64
N PRO A 131 13.12 5.50 -5.91
CA PRO A 131 13.58 6.05 -7.18
C PRO A 131 15.05 5.67 -7.34
N LYS A 132 15.39 5.01 -8.46
CA LYS A 132 16.78 4.72 -8.77
C LYS A 132 17.53 6.06 -8.76
N PRO A 133 18.69 6.16 -8.09
CA PRO A 133 19.48 7.37 -8.15
C PRO A 133 19.71 7.71 -9.63
N PRO A 134 19.64 9.01 -10.00
CA PRO A 134 19.95 9.40 -11.37
C PRO A 134 21.29 8.77 -11.74
N THR A 135 21.31 8.04 -12.85
CA THR A 135 22.55 7.45 -13.34
C THR A 135 23.55 8.60 -13.48
N PRO A 136 24.75 8.51 -12.90
CA PRO A 136 25.74 9.56 -13.09
C PRO A 136 25.90 9.75 -14.59
N GLU A 137 25.63 10.96 -15.05
CA GLU A 137 25.82 11.35 -16.45
C GLU A 137 27.22 10.89 -16.82
N LYS A 138 27.35 10.07 -17.86
CA LYS A 138 28.66 9.58 -18.31
C LYS A 138 29.48 10.82 -18.60
N VAL A 139 30.37 11.19 -17.68
CA VAL A 139 31.33 12.25 -17.90
C VAL A 139 32.14 11.79 -19.08
N ARG A 140 31.97 12.46 -20.23
CA ARG A 140 32.81 12.22 -21.40
C ARG A 140 34.26 12.33 -20.92
N PRO A 141 35.16 11.41 -21.29
CA PRO A 141 36.55 11.38 -20.82
C PRO A 141 37.39 12.61 -21.22
N ASP A 142 36.79 13.64 -21.82
CA ASP A 142 37.48 14.74 -22.50
C ASP A 142 38.02 15.83 -21.56
N LYS A 143 38.10 15.59 -20.24
CA LYS A 143 38.70 16.54 -19.29
C LYS A 143 39.66 15.94 -18.28
N GLU A 144 40.20 14.75 -18.52
CA GLU A 144 41.46 14.39 -17.87
C GLU A 144 42.61 15.11 -18.58
N LEU A 145 42.94 16.30 -18.09
CA LEU A 145 44.22 16.91 -18.44
C LEU A 145 45.34 15.93 -18.06
N PRO A 146 46.30 15.65 -18.96
CA PRO A 146 47.39 14.72 -18.67
C PRO A 146 48.07 15.08 -17.35
N PHE A 147 48.32 14.10 -16.49
CA PHE A 147 48.89 14.28 -15.13
C PHE A 147 50.06 15.28 -15.08
N LYS A 148 50.90 15.29 -16.13
CA LYS A 148 52.03 16.22 -16.29
C LYS A 148 51.63 17.71 -16.34
N MET A 149 50.47 18.05 -16.90
CA MET A 149 49.95 19.42 -16.92
C MET A 149 49.36 19.87 -15.57
N ARG A 150 48.86 18.93 -14.76
CA ARG A 150 48.35 19.21 -13.41
C ARG A 150 49.49 19.60 -12.46
N MET A 151 50.61 18.89 -12.53
CA MET A 151 51.81 19.21 -11.73
C MET A 151 52.42 20.57 -12.10
N LYS A 152 52.56 20.89 -13.40
CA LYS A 152 53.07 22.22 -13.83
C LYS A 152 52.21 23.40 -13.33
N ARG A 153 50.90 23.18 -13.13
CA ARG A 153 49.98 24.21 -12.62
C ARG A 153 50.06 24.39 -11.10
N MET A 154 50.36 23.32 -10.36
CA MET A 154 50.61 23.40 -8.91
C MET A 154 51.93 24.13 -8.62
N TRP A 155 53.02 23.77 -9.33
CA TRP A 155 54.34 24.38 -9.10
C TRP A 155 54.44 25.86 -9.52
N LYS A 156 53.51 26.37 -10.35
CA LYS A 156 53.42 27.80 -10.70
C LYS A 156 52.61 28.64 -9.71
N LYS A 157 51.86 28.02 -8.80
CA LYS A 157 51.02 28.73 -7.82
C LYS A 157 51.76 29.02 -6.51
N ASP A 158 52.84 28.28 -6.24
CA ASP A 158 53.50 28.28 -4.93
C ASP A 158 54.86 29.01 -4.93
N ASN A 159 55.16 29.84 -5.93
CA ASN A 159 56.34 30.71 -5.90
C ASN A 159 55.96 32.12 -6.41
N PRO A 160 56.01 33.17 -5.58
CA PRO A 160 55.82 34.55 -6.02
C PRO A 160 56.92 35.01 -6.98
#